data_AF-A0A7S3GP81-F1
#
_entry.id   AF-A0A7S3GP81-F1
#
_cell.length_a   1.000
_cell.length_b   1.000
_cell.length_c   1.000
_cell.angle_alpha   90.00
_cell.angle_beta   90.00
_cell.angle_gamma   90.00
#
_symmetry.space_group_name_H-M   'P 1'
#
loop_
_entity.id
_entity.type
_entity.pdbx_description
1 polymer ?
#
loop_
_entity_poly.entity_id
_entity_poly.type
_entity_poly.pdbx_seq_one_letter_code
_entity_poly.pdbx_strand_id
1 'polypeptide(L)'
;EAAFSPAGALLDELSADKYLAHFVRTSIPDFDEDDFLVCATNGGGMKFTRRMADELRTGFIMADRFRPKAGGPGEIKIIADSSSEKVKGIIIVDDMFDTCGSLA
;
A
#
# COMPACT_ATOMS: atom_id res chain seq x y z
N GLU A 1 -17.56 6.48 -17.30
CA GLU A 1 -17.34 6.50 -18.76
C GLU A 1 -16.70 5.20 -19.18
N ALA A 2 -17.36 4.43 -20.04
CA ALA A 2 -16.78 3.19 -20.57
C ALA A 2 -15.79 3.57 -21.67
N ALA A 3 -14.52 3.22 -21.46
CA ALA A 3 -13.43 3.51 -22.38
C ALA A 3 -13.69 2.92 -23.77
N PHE A 4 -13.39 3.72 -24.78
CA PHE A 4 -13.39 3.36 -26.19
C PHE A 4 -12.25 2.36 -26.44
N SER A 5 -12.44 1.08 -26.12
CA SER A 5 -11.48 0.05 -26.52
C SER A 5 -11.84 -0.42 -27.93
N PRO A 6 -10.96 -0.27 -28.93
CA PRO A 6 -11.23 -0.75 -30.28
C PRO A 6 -11.57 -2.24 -30.25
N ALA A 7 -12.58 -2.66 -31.02
CA ALA A 7 -12.91 -4.07 -31.14
C ALA A 7 -11.68 -4.86 -31.60
N GLY A 8 -11.20 -5.79 -30.76
CA GLY A 8 -10.01 -6.59 -31.02
C GLY A 8 -8.71 -6.10 -30.38
N ALA A 9 -8.72 -5.03 -29.58
CA ALA A 9 -7.54 -4.62 -28.82
C ALA A 9 -7.20 -5.66 -27.74
N LEU A 10 -5.96 -6.17 -27.77
CA LEU A 10 -5.38 -6.96 -26.69
C LEU A 10 -4.76 -6.01 -25.67
N LEU A 11 -5.12 -6.18 -24.40
CA LEU A 11 -4.59 -5.41 -23.28
C LEU A 11 -3.79 -6.35 -22.37
N ASP A 12 -2.48 -6.11 -22.30
CA ASP A 12 -1.60 -6.75 -21.32
C ASP A 12 -1.36 -5.77 -20.16
N GLU A 13 -2.03 -6.01 -19.04
CA GLU A 13 -1.85 -5.23 -17.82
C GLU A 13 -0.70 -5.84 -16.99
N LEU A 14 0.50 -5.29 -17.16
CA LEU A 14 1.69 -5.73 -16.42
C LEU A 14 1.67 -5.22 -14.99
N SER A 15 2.21 -6.01 -14.06
CA SER A 15 2.33 -5.67 -12.64
C SER A 15 3.80 -5.43 -12.24
N ALA A 16 4.00 -4.48 -11.32
CA ALA A 16 5.30 -4.17 -10.72
C ALA A 16 5.54 -4.90 -9.39
N ASP A 17 4.61 -5.70 -8.89
CA ASP A 17 4.60 -6.24 -7.52
C ASP A 17 5.92 -6.96 -7.18
N LYS A 18 6.40 -7.84 -8.08
CA LYS A 18 7.68 -8.56 -7.90
C LYS A 18 8.91 -7.66 -7.92
N TYR A 19 8.90 -6.66 -8.80
CA TYR A 19 9.99 -5.69 -8.88
C TYR A 19 10.07 -4.87 -7.59
N LEU A 20 8.93 -4.37 -7.11
CA LEU A 20 8.85 -3.60 -5.87
C LEU A 20 9.27 -4.43 -4.65
N ALA A 21 8.84 -5.70 -4.58
CA ALA A 21 9.26 -6.57 -3.48
C ALA A 21 10.76 -6.86 -3.49
N HIS A 22 11.35 -7.04 -4.68
CA HIS A 22 12.81 -7.15 -4.82
C HIS A 22 13.52 -5.86 -4.41
N PHE A 23 13.01 -4.71 -4.85
CA PHE A 23 13.54 -3.40 -4.49
C PHE A 23 13.56 -3.19 -2.96
N VAL A 24 12.45 -3.49 -2.27
CA VAL A 24 12.36 -3.42 -0.81
C VAL A 24 13.44 -4.29 -0.14
N ARG A 25 13.52 -5.58 -0.50
CA ARG A 25 14.48 -6.54 0.08
C ARG A 25 15.94 -6.14 -0.10
N THR A 26 16.24 -5.43 -1.18
CA THR A 26 17.63 -5.07 -1.53
C THR A 26 18.00 -3.65 -1.09
N SER A 27 17.02 -2.77 -0.92
CA SER A 27 17.25 -1.35 -0.61
C SER A 27 17.13 -1.03 0.88
N ILE A 28 16.39 -1.84 1.64
CA ILE A 28 16.25 -1.68 3.08
C ILE A 28 17.30 -2.57 3.77
N PRO A 29 18.33 -2.00 4.42
CA PRO A 29 19.28 -2.78 5.20
C PRO A 29 18.55 -3.54 6.32
N ASP A 30 18.94 -4.80 6.53
CA ASP A 30 18.37 -5.66 7.58
C ASP A 30 16.85 -5.85 7.49
N PHE A 31 16.30 -5.84 6.27
CA PHE A 31 14.91 -6.22 6.05
C PHE A 31 14.65 -7.65 6.56
N ASP A 32 13.67 -7.76 7.44
CA ASP A 32 13.21 -9.01 8.03
C ASP A 32 11.68 -9.08 7.93
N GLU A 33 11.14 -10.23 7.54
CA GLU A 33 9.71 -10.38 7.24
C GLU A 33 8.81 -10.27 8.50
N ASP A 34 9.37 -10.52 9.69
CA ASP A 34 8.66 -10.42 10.97
C ASP A 34 8.74 -9.02 11.60
N ASP A 35 9.71 -8.20 11.18
CA ASP A 35 9.97 -6.87 11.75
C ASP A 35 9.35 -5.72 10.94
N PHE A 36 8.76 -5.99 9.77
CA PHE A 36 8.20 -4.97 8.88
C PHE A 36 6.72 -5.24 8.56
N LEU A 37 5.95 -4.16 8.33
CA LEU A 37 4.56 -4.25 7.86
C LEU A 37 4.35 -3.41 6.61
N VAL A 38 3.47 -3.86 5.73
CA VAL A 38 3.03 -3.07 4.57
C VAL A 38 1.78 -2.26 4.92
N CYS A 39 1.75 -0.98 4.58
CA CYS A 39 0.69 -0.06 4.94
C CYS A 39 -0.14 0.38 3.72
N ALA A 40 -1.47 0.29 3.85
CA ALA A 40 -2.41 0.98 2.97
C ALA A 40 -2.76 2.37 3.55
N THR A 41 -2.70 3.43 2.75
CA THR A 41 -3.05 4.82 3.17
C THR A 41 -4.53 5.14 3.05
N ASN A 42 -5.32 4.23 2.47
CA ASN A 42 -6.75 4.35 2.25
C ASN A 42 -7.35 2.98 1.91
N GLY A 43 -8.69 2.89 1.92
CA GLY A 43 -9.40 1.65 1.59
C GLY A 43 -9.22 1.15 0.15
N GLY A 44 -8.96 2.03 -0.82
CA GLY A 44 -8.76 1.67 -2.23
C GLY A 44 -7.47 0.87 -2.47
N GLY A 45 -6.38 1.25 -1.78
CA GLY A 45 -5.07 0.59 -1.88
C GLY A 45 -5.00 -0.81 -1.25
N MET A 46 -6.02 -1.21 -0.45
CA MET A 46 -5.99 -2.45 0.34
C MET A 46 -5.68 -3.71 -0.46
N LYS A 47 -6.21 -3.84 -1.67
CA LYS A 47 -5.96 -5.01 -2.52
C LYS A 47 -4.50 -5.07 -2.97
N PHE A 48 -3.89 -3.92 -3.25
CA PHE A 48 -2.48 -3.84 -3.62
C PHE A 48 -1.57 -4.08 -2.42
N THR A 49 -1.86 -3.44 -1.28
CA THR A 49 -1.15 -3.64 -0.01
C THR A 49 -1.11 -5.11 0.40
N ARG A 50 -2.24 -5.83 0.30
CA ARG A 50 -2.27 -7.27 0.61
C ARG A 50 -1.39 -8.10 -0.32
N ARG A 51 -1.44 -7.86 -1.65
CA ARG A 51 -0.56 -8.54 -2.59
C ARG A 51 0.91 -8.28 -2.30
N MET A 52 1.25 -7.03 -1.95
CA MET A 52 2.62 -6.67 -1.57
C MET A 52 3.05 -7.34 -0.27
N ALA A 53 2.18 -7.42 0.74
CA ALA A 53 2.45 -8.13 1.97
C ALA A 53 2.66 -9.63 1.72
N ASP A 54 1.85 -10.26 0.86
CA ASP A 54 2.02 -11.66 0.45
C ASP A 54 3.36 -11.87 -0.28
N GLU A 55 3.69 -10.99 -1.23
CA GLU A 55 4.94 -11.07 -1.99
C GLU A 55 6.16 -10.85 -1.09
N LEU A 56 6.06 -10.00 -0.05
CA LEU A 56 7.12 -9.72 0.93
C LEU A 56 7.15 -10.71 2.10
N ARG A 57 6.09 -11.50 2.29
CA ARG A 57 5.84 -12.40 3.45
C ARG A 57 5.72 -11.70 4.80
N THR A 58 5.26 -10.45 4.78
CA THR A 58 5.11 -9.62 5.98
C THR A 58 3.66 -9.52 6.41
N GLY A 59 3.42 -8.98 7.61
CA GLY A 59 2.10 -8.48 7.98
C GLY A 59 1.71 -7.21 7.20
N PHE A 60 0.48 -6.73 7.44
CA PHE A 60 0.02 -5.45 6.91
C PHE A 60 -0.74 -4.63 7.97
N ILE A 61 -0.82 -3.34 7.71
CA ILE A 61 -1.52 -2.34 8.51
C ILE A 61 -2.34 -1.42 7.58
N MET A 62 -3.35 -0.75 8.10
CA MET A 62 -4.10 0.27 7.36
C MET A 62 -4.09 1.58 8.14
N ALA A 63 -3.77 2.67 7.47
CA ALA A 63 -3.82 4.04 7.97
C ALA A 63 -4.86 4.81 7.14
N ASP A 64 -6.12 4.78 7.55
CA ASP A 64 -7.23 5.36 6.80
C ASP A 64 -7.48 6.82 7.17
N ARG A 65 -7.58 7.68 6.16
CA ARG A 65 -7.90 9.09 6.37
C ARG A 65 -9.41 9.25 6.56
N PHE A 66 -9.80 9.43 7.81
CA PHE A 66 -11.19 9.64 8.20
C PHE A 66 -11.52 11.14 8.26
N ARG A 67 -12.58 11.54 7.54
CA ARG A 67 -13.16 12.89 7.65
C ARG A 67 -14.61 12.78 8.15
N PRO A 68 -14.90 13.22 9.38
CA PRO A 68 -16.27 13.18 9.91
C PRO A 68 -17.25 14.07 9.12
N LYS A 69 -16.74 15.15 8.53
CA LYS A 69 -17.51 16.12 7.73
C LYS A 69 -16.73 16.54 6.49
N ALA A 70 -17.44 16.78 5.39
CA ALA A 70 -16.84 17.33 4.18
C ALA A 70 -16.20 18.69 4.47
N GLY A 71 -14.99 18.92 3.93
CA GLY A 71 -14.21 20.16 4.13
C GLY A 71 -13.60 20.33 5.52
N GLY A 72 -13.81 19.40 6.46
CA GLY A 72 -13.22 19.44 7.79
C GLY A 72 -11.80 18.84 7.86
N PRO A 73 -11.12 19.00 9.00
CA PRO A 73 -9.84 18.32 9.25
C PRO A 73 -10.03 16.81 9.15
N GLY A 74 -9.07 16.15 8.51
CA GLY A 74 -8.99 14.69 8.49
C GLY A 74 -8.18 14.18 9.66
N GLU A 75 -8.57 13.03 10.18
CA GLU A 75 -7.80 12.26 11.16
C GLU A 75 -7.31 10.98 10.48
N ILE A 76 -6.15 10.48 10.90
CA ILE A 76 -5.67 9.16 10.46
C ILE A 76 -6.08 8.13 11.49
N LYS A 77 -6.82 7.12 11.05
CA LYS A 77 -7.19 5.95 11.86
C LYS A 77 -6.31 4.78 11.47
N ILE A 78 -5.58 4.26 12.46
CA ILE A 78 -4.71 3.11 12.26
C ILE A 78 -5.44 1.83 12.69
N ILE A 79 -5.43 0.82 11.82
CA ILE A 79 -5.97 -0.52 12.07
C ILE A 79 -4.81 -1.50 11.97
N ALA A 80 -4.44 -2.10 13.10
CA ALA A 80 -3.30 -3.00 13.24
C ALA A 80 -3.61 -4.12 14.24
N ASP A 81 -2.88 -5.24 14.14
CA ASP A 81 -2.90 -6.27 15.17
C ASP A 81 -2.09 -5.83 16.40
N SER A 82 -2.46 -6.33 17.59
CA SER A 82 -1.73 -6.04 18.85
C SER A 82 -0.25 -6.45 18.84
N SER A 83 0.12 -7.46 18.04
CA SER A 83 1.51 -7.88 17.84
C SER A 83 2.37 -6.85 17.08
N SER A 84 1.73 -5.84 16.47
CA SER A 84 2.40 -4.81 15.65
C SER A 84 3.20 -3.77 16.45
N GLU A 85 3.18 -3.81 17.79
CA GLU A 85 3.90 -2.82 18.63
C GLU A 85 5.42 -2.90 18.53
N LYS A 86 5.97 -4.00 17.98
CA LYS A 86 7.43 -4.28 17.97
C LYS A 86 8.08 -4.15 16.60
N VAL A 87 7.36 -3.66 15.60
CA VAL A 87 7.87 -3.58 14.22
C VAL A 87 8.93 -2.48 14.09
N LYS A 88 9.98 -2.75 13.31
CA LYS A 88 11.08 -1.82 13.03
C LYS A 88 10.74 -0.82 11.94
N GLY A 89 9.84 -1.17 11.03
CA GLY A 89 9.52 -0.31 9.90
C GLY A 89 8.16 -0.57 9.25
N ILE A 90 7.67 0.46 8.57
CA ILE A 90 6.42 0.44 7.81
C ILE A 90 6.74 0.75 6.35
N ILE A 91 6.27 -0.09 5.44
CA ILE A 91 6.42 0.05 4.01
C ILE A 91 5.10 0.54 3.44
N ILE A 92 5.03 1.81 3.06
CA ILE A 92 3.83 2.37 2.45
C ILE A 92 3.84 2.05 0.95
N VAL A 93 2.76 1.47 0.45
CA VAL A 93 2.59 1.16 -0.98
C VAL A 93 1.31 1.79 -1.50
N ASP A 94 1.37 2.32 -2.72
CA ASP A 94 0.22 2.85 -3.45
C ASP A 94 0.42 2.59 -4.95
N ASP A 95 -0.67 2.58 -5.72
CA ASP A 95 -0.57 2.44 -7.18
C ASP A 95 0.08 3.68 -7.81
N MET A 96 -0.12 4.85 -7.19
CA MET A 96 0.48 6.12 -7.59
C MET A 96 0.58 7.09 -6.42
N PHE A 97 1.70 7.81 -6.36
CA PHE A 97 1.82 9.02 -5.54
C PHE A 97 1.80 10.25 -6.44
N ASP A 98 0.66 10.96 -6.46
CA ASP A 98 0.47 12.16 -7.29
C ASP A 98 0.99 13.42 -6.60
N THR A 99 0.26 13.92 -5.59
CA THR A 99 0.63 15.12 -4.81
C THR A 99 1.34 14.81 -3.50
N CYS A 100 1.50 13.52 -3.17
CA CYS A 100 2.03 13.01 -1.90
C CYS A 100 1.26 13.48 -0.65
N GLY A 101 0.10 14.14 -0.78
CA GLY A 101 -0.69 14.61 0.35
C GLY A 101 -1.25 13.50 1.24
N SER A 102 -1.22 12.24 0.78
CA SER A 102 -1.58 11.04 1.57
C SER A 102 -0.43 10.53 2.45
N LEU A 103 0.81 10.96 2.18
CA LEU A 103 2.01 10.60 2.96
C LEU A 103 2.30 11.59 4.11
N ALA A 104 1.74 12.81 4.01
CA ALA A 104 1.84 13.87 5.02
C ALA A 104 0.73 13.76 6.07
#